data_AF-A0A849PJA7-F1
#
_entry.id   AF-A0A849PJA7-F1
#
_cell.length_a   1.000
_cell.length_b   1.000
_cell.length_c   1.000
_cell.angle_alpha   90.00
_cell.angle_beta   90.00
_cell.angle_gamma   90.00
#
_symmetry.space_group_name_H-M   'P 1'
#
loop_
_entity.id
_entity.type
_entity.pdbx_description
1 polymer ?
#
loop_
_entity_poly.entity_id
_entity_poly.type
_entity_poly.pdbx_seq_one_letter_code
_entity_poly.pdbx_strand_id
1 'polypeptide(L)'
;SYRMQEGFGVNTYVWVNAEGEAVYVKYHWKPKLGVQNLDRHEATRLAGVDPDYLTRDLHDTIASGGEVRYELCVQLMDIADELKQDFDPLDATKTWPEEKFPLMPVGKMVLNRNPENFFTDVEQAAFCPAAIVPGIEFSADKLLQGRTFSYTDTQRYRLGANYLQLPINRPQVPVNNNQRDGSMQIGEFSGPVNYEPSSLDPDAPGEALAGKPYLHRIEGEVTRQKIKLTDDFTQAGERYRSLSKMDQEHLVDNLVADLLKIDRPIQQRMVGNLTNADPELGRLVALGLKL
;
A
#
# COMPACT_ATOMS: atom_id res chain seq x y z
N SER A 1 2.99 2.02 -18.69
CA SER A 1 1.61 2.50 -18.43
C SER A 1 1.19 2.06 -17.03
N TYR A 2 0.42 2.88 -16.29
CA TYR A 2 -0.19 2.43 -15.02
C TYR A 2 -1.06 1.17 -15.20
N ARG A 3 -1.68 1.00 -16.37
CA ARG A 3 -2.57 -0.10 -16.75
C ARG A 3 -1.89 -1.47 -16.81
N MET A 4 -0.55 -1.49 -16.76
CA MET A 4 0.30 -2.67 -16.90
C MET A 4 1.24 -2.84 -15.70
N GLN A 5 0.82 -2.38 -14.52
CA GLN A 5 1.56 -2.49 -13.27
C GLN A 5 0.73 -3.27 -12.26
N GLU A 6 1.39 -4.11 -11.46
CA GLU A 6 0.75 -4.73 -10.31
C GLU A 6 0.58 -3.72 -9.17
N GLY A 7 -0.44 -3.93 -8.34
CA GLY A 7 -0.65 -3.19 -7.09
C GLY A 7 -0.60 -4.13 -5.90
N PHE A 8 -0.07 -3.66 -4.77
CA PHE A 8 0.08 -4.47 -3.56
C PHE A 8 -0.36 -3.68 -2.34
N GLY A 9 -1.04 -4.35 -1.40
CA GLY A 9 -1.30 -3.78 -0.07
C GLY A 9 -0.02 -3.67 0.79
N VAL A 10 1.01 -4.46 0.45
CA VAL A 10 2.31 -4.62 1.12
C VAL A 10 2.19 -5.19 2.54
N ASN A 11 1.53 -4.44 3.44
CA ASN A 11 1.32 -4.81 4.82
C ASN A 11 0.34 -5.98 4.93
N THR A 12 0.50 -6.74 6.00
CA THR A 12 -0.46 -7.77 6.40
C THR A 12 -1.61 -7.12 7.15
N TYR A 13 -2.84 -7.38 6.73
CA TYR A 13 -4.06 -7.00 7.45
C TYR A 13 -4.69 -8.24 8.08
N VAL A 14 -5.79 -8.05 8.79
CA VAL A 14 -6.60 -9.14 9.35
C VAL A 14 -7.99 -9.09 8.73
N TRP A 15 -8.51 -10.23 8.29
CA TRP A 15 -9.94 -10.39 8.01
C TRP A 15 -10.61 -11.08 9.18
N VAL A 16 -11.81 -10.61 9.57
CA VAL A 16 -12.62 -11.15 10.65
C VAL A 16 -14.01 -11.49 10.12
N ASN A 17 -14.47 -12.72 10.32
CA ASN A 17 -15.81 -13.16 9.91
C ASN A 17 -16.88 -12.87 10.99
N ALA A 18 -18.13 -13.24 10.70
CA ALA A 18 -19.25 -12.99 11.61
C ALA A 18 -19.16 -13.77 12.93
N GLU A 19 -18.42 -14.89 12.93
CA GLU A 19 -18.17 -15.76 14.06
C GLU A 19 -17.00 -15.27 14.95
N GLY A 20 -16.31 -14.20 14.53
CA GLY A 20 -15.15 -13.64 15.21
C GLY A 20 -13.86 -14.43 14.97
N GLU A 21 -13.82 -15.25 13.92
CA GLU A 21 -12.61 -15.95 13.47
C GLU A 21 -11.80 -15.03 12.55
N ALA A 22 -10.47 -15.09 12.69
CA ALA A 22 -9.58 -14.18 12.01
C ALA A 22 -8.47 -14.88 11.24
N VAL A 23 -8.11 -14.30 10.10
CA VAL A 23 -6.99 -14.73 9.26
C VAL A 23 -6.17 -13.53 8.84
N TYR A 24 -4.87 -13.72 8.63
CA TYR A 24 -4.04 -12.71 8.00
C TYR A 24 -4.30 -12.65 6.49
N VAL A 25 -4.24 -11.45 5.93
CA VAL A 25 -4.49 -11.20 4.51
C VAL A 25 -3.49 -10.22 3.89
N LYS A 26 -3.01 -10.54 2.67
CA LYS A 26 -2.31 -9.59 1.79
C LYS A 26 -3.10 -9.38 0.50
N TYR A 27 -3.25 -8.13 0.07
CA TYR A 27 -4.00 -7.73 -1.12
C TYR A 27 -3.10 -7.54 -2.34
N HIS A 28 -3.57 -8.01 -3.50
CA HIS A 28 -2.88 -7.96 -4.78
C HIS A 28 -3.82 -7.50 -5.88
N TRP A 29 -3.38 -6.57 -6.71
CA TRP A 29 -4.07 -6.12 -7.91
C TRP A 29 -3.30 -6.59 -9.13
N LYS A 30 -3.89 -7.50 -9.91
CA LYS A 30 -3.27 -8.04 -11.13
C LYS A 30 -3.83 -7.30 -12.35
N PRO A 31 -2.99 -6.59 -13.14
CA PRO A 31 -3.44 -5.86 -14.31
C PRO A 31 -3.90 -6.83 -15.40
N LYS A 32 -5.09 -6.60 -15.97
CA LYS A 32 -5.62 -7.51 -17.00
C LYS A 32 -4.79 -7.51 -18.29
N LEU A 33 -4.07 -6.41 -18.55
CA LEU A 33 -3.17 -6.28 -19.70
C LEU A 33 -1.82 -7.00 -19.52
N GLY A 34 -1.56 -7.55 -18.33
CA GLY A 34 -0.24 -8.08 -17.96
C GLY A 34 0.73 -6.97 -17.57
N VAL A 35 1.94 -7.38 -17.18
CA VAL A 35 3.00 -6.47 -16.72
C VAL A 35 3.94 -6.14 -17.87
N GLN A 36 4.20 -4.85 -18.07
CA GLN A 36 5.18 -4.35 -19.04
C GLN A 36 5.98 -3.18 -18.46
N ASN A 37 7.28 -3.15 -18.76
CA ASN A 37 8.22 -2.18 -18.22
C ASN A 37 8.89 -1.38 -19.34
N LEU A 38 9.40 -0.20 -18.98
CA LEU A 38 10.32 0.58 -19.80
C LEU A 38 11.73 0.39 -19.24
N ASP A 39 12.74 0.26 -20.11
CA ASP A 39 14.14 0.35 -19.67
C ASP A 39 14.48 1.78 -19.22
N ARG A 40 15.63 1.96 -18.55
CA ARG A 40 16.00 3.29 -18.04
C ARG A 40 16.31 4.31 -19.11
N HIS A 41 16.74 3.89 -20.31
CA HIS A 41 17.09 4.81 -21.39
C HIS A 41 15.82 5.44 -21.94
N GLU A 42 14.81 4.63 -22.22
CA GLU A 42 13.51 5.08 -22.68
C GLU A 42 12.77 5.85 -21.58
N ALA A 43 12.82 5.38 -20.34
CA ALA A 43 12.23 6.10 -19.21
C ALA A 43 12.86 7.49 -19.03
N THR A 44 14.19 7.62 -19.13
CA THR A 44 14.89 8.90 -19.05
C THR A 44 14.51 9.83 -20.21
N ARG A 45 14.41 9.27 -21.44
CA ARG A 45 13.99 10.03 -22.61
C ARG A 45 12.59 10.59 -22.42
N LEU A 46 11.63 9.74 -22.04
CA LEU A 46 10.24 10.11 -21.80
C LEU A 46 10.10 11.14 -20.68
N ALA A 47 10.86 11.02 -19.59
CA ALA A 47 10.86 12.02 -18.52
C ALA A 47 11.22 13.44 -19.01
N GLY A 48 11.99 13.55 -20.10
CA GLY A 48 12.31 14.84 -20.73
C GLY A 48 11.30 15.27 -21.81
N VAL A 49 10.89 14.35 -22.70
CA VAL A 49 10.07 14.71 -23.87
C VAL A 49 8.56 14.68 -23.61
N ASP A 50 8.11 13.84 -22.67
CA ASP A 50 6.71 13.71 -22.26
C ASP A 50 6.64 13.27 -20.78
N PRO A 51 6.86 14.20 -19.83
CA PRO A 51 6.83 13.88 -18.40
C PRO A 51 5.46 13.39 -17.92
N ASP A 52 4.40 13.65 -18.69
CA ASP A 52 3.01 13.27 -18.37
C ASP A 52 2.61 11.93 -19.01
N TYR A 53 3.53 11.22 -19.66
CA TYR A 53 3.25 10.02 -20.46
C TYR A 53 2.29 9.02 -19.79
N LEU A 54 2.51 8.68 -18.52
CA LEU A 54 1.67 7.71 -17.81
C LEU A 54 0.27 8.25 -17.49
N THR A 55 0.16 9.53 -17.13
CA THR A 55 -1.11 10.22 -16.88
C THR A 55 -1.91 10.36 -18.17
N ARG A 56 -1.25 10.79 -19.25
CA ARG A 56 -1.82 10.92 -20.59
C ARG A 56 -2.34 9.57 -21.11
N ASP A 57 -1.53 8.52 -21.02
CA ASP A 57 -1.94 7.17 -21.44
C ASP A 57 -3.19 6.67 -20.70
N LEU A 58 -3.25 6.85 -19.37
CA LEU A 58 -4.42 6.46 -18.58
C LEU A 58 -5.66 7.28 -18.97
N HIS A 59 -5.50 8.60 -19.03
CA HIS A 59 -6.58 9.52 -19.38
C HIS A 59 -7.14 9.24 -20.78
N ASP A 60 -6.28 9.15 -21.79
CA ASP A 60 -6.69 8.98 -23.20
C ASP A 60 -7.30 7.60 -23.45
N THR A 61 -6.83 6.57 -22.73
CA THR A 61 -7.46 5.25 -22.76
C THR A 61 -8.92 5.34 -22.30
N ILE A 62 -9.18 6.00 -21.18
CA ILE A 62 -10.53 6.13 -20.64
C ILE A 62 -11.39 7.07 -21.51
N ALA A 63 -10.82 8.18 -21.98
CA ALA A 63 -11.52 9.16 -22.82
C ALA A 63 -11.93 8.58 -24.18
N SER A 64 -11.17 7.63 -24.71
CA SER A 64 -11.50 6.90 -25.96
C SER A 64 -12.51 5.76 -25.75
N GLY A 65 -13.08 5.62 -24.55
CA GLY A 65 -14.03 4.57 -24.19
C GLY A 65 -13.39 3.24 -23.82
N GLY A 66 -12.07 3.19 -23.67
CA GLY A 66 -11.35 2.04 -23.16
C GLY A 66 -11.54 1.88 -21.64
N GLU A 67 -11.55 0.63 -21.18
CA GLU A 67 -11.61 0.31 -19.75
C GLU A 67 -10.25 -0.18 -19.25
N VAL A 68 -9.84 0.29 -18.07
CA VAL A 68 -8.67 -0.25 -17.36
C VAL A 68 -9.15 -1.22 -16.30
N ARG A 69 -8.64 -2.45 -16.33
CA ARG A 69 -9.14 -3.54 -15.48
C ARG A 69 -8.03 -4.17 -14.65
N TYR A 70 -8.33 -4.37 -13.37
CA TYR A 70 -7.50 -5.13 -12.44
C TYR A 70 -8.33 -6.21 -11.76
N GLU A 71 -7.75 -7.39 -11.55
CA GLU A 71 -8.31 -8.44 -10.70
C GLU A 71 -7.77 -8.27 -9.28
N LEU A 72 -8.66 -8.25 -8.28
CA LEU A 72 -8.29 -8.29 -6.88
C LEU A 72 -8.06 -9.76 -6.50
N CYS A 73 -6.86 -10.06 -6.05
CA CYS A 73 -6.53 -11.33 -5.43
C CYS A 73 -6.07 -11.11 -3.99
N VAL A 74 -6.24 -12.14 -3.16
CA VAL A 74 -5.73 -12.15 -1.79
C VAL A 74 -4.91 -13.38 -1.52
N GLN A 75 -3.91 -13.26 -0.66
CA GLN A 75 -3.30 -14.39 0.03
C GLN A 75 -3.86 -14.43 1.44
N LEU A 76 -4.18 -15.62 1.95
CA LEU A 76 -4.64 -15.82 3.33
C LEU A 76 -3.67 -16.73 4.07
N MET A 77 -3.46 -16.43 5.35
CA MET A 77 -2.65 -17.22 6.27
C MET A 77 -3.40 -17.32 7.60
N ASP A 78 -3.51 -18.54 8.16
CA ASP A 78 -4.00 -18.71 9.53
C ASP A 78 -3.03 -18.01 10.49
N ILE A 79 -3.57 -17.23 11.44
CA ILE A 79 -2.75 -16.55 12.44
C ILE A 79 -1.90 -17.55 13.24
N ALA A 80 -2.39 -18.77 13.46
CA ALA A 80 -1.64 -19.84 14.13
C ALA A 80 -0.42 -20.34 13.32
N ASP A 81 -0.36 -20.05 12.02
CA ASP A 81 0.76 -20.41 11.14
C ASP A 81 1.87 -19.35 11.12
N GLU A 82 1.68 -18.21 11.79
CA GLU A 82 2.66 -17.12 11.83
C GLU A 82 4.04 -17.60 12.28
N LEU A 83 4.09 -18.32 13.41
CA LEU A 83 5.33 -18.82 14.01
C LEU A 83 5.92 -20.03 13.30
N LYS A 84 5.24 -20.55 12.26
CA LYS A 84 5.72 -21.69 11.45
C LYS A 84 6.52 -21.23 10.23
N GLN A 85 6.52 -19.93 9.94
CA GLN A 85 7.24 -19.37 8.79
C GLN A 85 8.71 -19.10 9.13
N ASP A 86 9.55 -19.13 8.10
CA ASP A 86 10.97 -18.74 8.13
C ASP A 86 11.18 -17.22 8.03
N PHE A 87 10.12 -16.48 7.77
CA PHE A 87 10.04 -15.02 7.82
C PHE A 87 8.94 -14.59 8.80
N ASP A 88 8.96 -13.33 9.24
CA ASP A 88 7.85 -12.76 10.01
C ASP A 88 6.76 -12.27 9.03
N PRO A 89 5.53 -12.83 9.03
CA PRO A 89 4.46 -12.39 8.15
C PRO A 89 4.06 -10.93 8.30
N LEU A 90 4.41 -10.30 9.43
CA LEU A 90 4.17 -8.90 9.74
C LEU A 90 5.36 -7.99 9.40
N ASP A 91 6.43 -8.54 8.82
CA ASP A 91 7.53 -7.79 8.23
C ASP A 91 7.18 -7.35 6.80
N ALA A 92 6.97 -6.04 6.63
CA ALA A 92 6.65 -5.42 5.34
C ALA A 92 7.77 -5.56 4.28
N THR A 93 8.98 -5.98 4.66
CA THR A 93 10.08 -6.28 3.72
C THR A 93 9.99 -7.69 3.14
N LYS A 94 9.04 -8.52 3.58
CA LYS A 94 8.88 -9.91 3.18
C LYS A 94 7.63 -10.14 2.34
N THR A 95 7.80 -10.84 1.22
CA THR A 95 6.69 -11.40 0.44
C THR A 95 6.30 -12.77 0.97
N TRP A 96 5.03 -13.13 0.81
CA TRP A 96 4.57 -14.49 1.10
C TRP A 96 4.70 -15.35 -0.16
N PRO A 97 5.43 -16.47 -0.14
CA PRO A 97 5.60 -17.31 -1.32
C PRO A 97 4.26 -17.78 -1.87
N GLU A 98 3.97 -17.50 -3.14
CA GLU A 98 2.70 -17.87 -3.79
C GLU A 98 2.50 -19.40 -3.87
N GLU A 99 3.57 -20.19 -3.80
CA GLU A 99 3.52 -21.66 -3.72
C GLU A 99 2.95 -22.16 -2.39
N LYS A 100 3.18 -21.43 -1.29
CA LYS A 100 2.66 -21.75 0.05
C LYS A 100 1.31 -21.08 0.31
N PHE A 101 1.17 -19.83 -0.14
CA PHE A 101 -0.02 -19.00 0.05
C PHE A 101 -0.51 -18.52 -1.32
N PRO A 102 -1.30 -19.34 -2.04
CA PRO A 102 -1.70 -19.01 -3.41
C PRO A 102 -2.62 -17.79 -3.45
N LEU A 103 -2.57 -17.09 -4.58
CA LEU A 103 -3.47 -15.98 -4.87
C LEU A 103 -4.89 -16.50 -5.11
N MET A 104 -5.84 -16.00 -4.34
CA MET A 104 -7.26 -16.29 -4.47
C MET A 104 -7.99 -15.09 -5.07
N PRO A 105 -8.62 -15.21 -6.24
CA PRO A 105 -9.42 -14.14 -6.83
C PRO A 105 -10.63 -13.79 -5.96
N VAL A 106 -10.84 -12.50 -5.74
CA VAL A 106 -11.96 -11.96 -4.93
C VAL A 106 -12.93 -11.16 -5.80
N GLY A 107 -12.41 -10.37 -6.74
CA GLY A 107 -13.23 -9.49 -7.55
C GLY A 107 -12.43 -8.74 -8.60
N LYS A 108 -13.04 -7.70 -9.19
CA LYS A 108 -12.40 -6.87 -10.20
C LYS A 108 -12.69 -5.38 -9.98
N MET A 109 -11.74 -4.54 -10.39
CA MET A 109 -11.90 -3.10 -10.48
C MET A 109 -11.84 -2.68 -11.96
N VAL A 110 -12.73 -1.78 -12.35
CA VAL A 110 -12.79 -1.20 -13.69
C VAL A 110 -12.73 0.31 -13.57
N LEU A 111 -11.70 0.93 -14.12
CA LEU A 111 -11.62 2.38 -14.29
C LEU A 111 -12.19 2.72 -15.67
N ASN A 112 -13.30 3.46 -15.67
CA ASN A 112 -14.09 3.74 -16.88
C ASN A 112 -14.54 5.21 -17.01
N ARG A 113 -14.07 6.10 -16.12
CA ARG A 113 -14.38 7.52 -16.18
C ARG A 113 -13.23 8.36 -15.63
N ASN A 114 -12.85 9.39 -16.36
CA ASN A 114 -11.86 10.37 -15.94
C ASN A 114 -12.44 11.34 -14.90
N PRO A 115 -11.61 11.99 -14.08
CA PRO A 115 -12.05 13.09 -13.22
C PRO A 115 -12.66 14.23 -14.05
N GLU A 116 -13.66 14.92 -13.50
CA GLU A 116 -14.23 16.11 -14.15
C GLU A 116 -13.29 17.31 -13.97
N ASN A 117 -12.64 17.40 -12.81
CA ASN A 117 -11.62 18.39 -12.54
C ASN A 117 -10.46 17.78 -11.74
N PHE A 118 -9.24 17.93 -12.27
CA PHE A 118 -8.05 17.36 -11.66
C PHE A 118 -7.84 17.84 -10.21
N PHE A 119 -8.03 19.13 -9.94
CA PHE A 119 -7.75 19.67 -8.62
C PHE A 119 -8.77 19.19 -7.58
N THR A 120 -10.06 19.14 -7.94
CA THR A 120 -11.11 18.70 -6.99
C THR A 120 -11.11 17.20 -6.78
N ASP A 121 -10.83 16.41 -7.83
CA ASP A 121 -11.06 14.97 -7.81
C ASP A 121 -9.76 14.16 -7.62
N VAL A 122 -8.61 14.73 -7.98
CA VAL A 122 -7.30 14.05 -7.86
C VAL A 122 -6.45 14.72 -6.78
N GLU A 123 -6.21 16.02 -6.89
CA GLU A 123 -5.32 16.72 -5.95
C GLU A 123 -5.90 16.74 -4.53
N GLN A 124 -7.21 16.91 -4.39
CA GLN A 124 -7.89 16.92 -3.08
C GLN A 124 -8.31 15.54 -2.56
N ALA A 125 -8.10 14.47 -3.34
CA ALA A 125 -8.39 13.13 -2.87
C ALA A 125 -7.49 12.77 -1.67
N ALA A 126 -8.08 12.14 -0.65
CA ALA A 126 -7.40 11.76 0.57
C ALA A 126 -7.61 10.27 0.85
N PHE A 127 -6.54 9.50 0.70
CA PHE A 127 -6.51 8.08 1.05
C PHE A 127 -5.87 7.89 2.42
N CYS A 128 -6.32 6.87 3.16
CA CYS A 128 -5.73 6.51 4.45
C CYS A 128 -5.85 4.99 4.65
N PRO A 129 -4.76 4.26 4.93
CA PRO A 129 -4.85 2.82 5.20
C PRO A 129 -5.64 2.51 6.49
N ALA A 130 -5.87 3.52 7.35
CA ALA A 130 -6.73 3.37 8.52
C ALA A 130 -8.23 3.50 8.24
N ALA A 131 -8.62 3.86 7.02
CA ALA A 131 -10.03 3.93 6.60
C ALA A 131 -10.55 2.52 6.24
N ILE A 132 -10.57 1.63 7.24
CA ILE A 132 -11.08 0.26 7.15
C ILE A 132 -12.60 0.21 7.43
N VAL A 133 -13.21 -0.92 7.08
CA VAL A 133 -14.63 -1.22 7.32
C VAL A 133 -14.75 -2.48 8.18
N PRO A 134 -15.89 -2.70 8.89
CA PRO A 134 -16.10 -3.91 9.68
C PRO A 134 -15.79 -5.19 8.88
N GLY A 135 -15.06 -6.11 9.52
CA GLY A 135 -14.53 -7.33 8.90
C GLY A 135 -13.07 -7.20 8.42
N ILE A 136 -12.50 -6.00 8.43
CA ILE A 136 -11.06 -5.76 8.20
C ILE A 136 -10.47 -5.10 9.44
N GLU A 137 -9.36 -5.62 9.94
CA GLU A 137 -8.62 -5.08 11.08
C GLU A 137 -7.12 -4.91 10.76
N PHE A 138 -6.39 -4.21 11.63
CA PHE A 138 -4.94 -4.07 11.52
C PHE A 138 -4.23 -5.25 12.16
N SER A 139 -3.14 -5.70 11.54
CA SER A 139 -2.17 -6.58 12.20
C SER A 139 -1.19 -5.78 13.05
N ALA A 140 -0.28 -6.47 13.75
CA ALA A 140 0.82 -5.84 14.48
C ALA A 140 2.03 -5.46 13.61
N ASP A 141 1.89 -5.43 12.27
CA ASP A 141 2.91 -4.92 11.35
C ASP A 141 3.34 -3.51 11.76
N LYS A 142 4.62 -3.37 12.15
CA LYS A 142 5.17 -2.15 12.74
C LYS A 142 5.12 -0.96 11.77
N LEU A 143 5.20 -1.20 10.46
CA LEU A 143 5.09 -0.15 9.46
C LEU A 143 3.63 0.28 9.30
N LEU A 144 2.69 -0.67 9.25
CA LEU A 144 1.26 -0.38 9.18
C LEU A 144 0.80 0.45 10.38
N GLN A 145 1.21 0.07 11.59
CA GLN A 145 0.87 0.77 12.83
C GLN A 145 1.31 2.25 12.82
N GLY A 146 2.48 2.57 12.23
CA GLY A 146 2.88 3.97 12.07
C GLY A 146 2.07 4.72 11.00
N ARG A 147 1.69 4.02 9.92
CA ARG A 147 0.90 4.59 8.82
C ARG A 147 -0.53 4.93 9.26
N THR A 148 -1.15 4.20 10.18
CA THR A 148 -2.51 4.51 10.64
C THR A 148 -2.63 5.90 11.27
N PHE A 149 -1.55 6.40 11.87
CA PHE A 149 -1.47 7.77 12.38
C PHE A 149 -1.22 8.81 11.27
N SER A 150 -0.21 8.56 10.43
CA SER A 150 0.38 9.60 9.54
C SER A 150 -0.59 10.20 8.52
N TYR A 151 -1.45 9.37 7.92
CA TYR A 151 -2.27 9.82 6.80
C TYR A 151 -3.34 10.82 7.24
N THR A 152 -4.05 10.55 8.34
CA THR A 152 -5.04 11.49 8.87
C THR A 152 -4.39 12.78 9.36
N ASP A 153 -3.20 12.69 9.96
CA ASP A 153 -2.43 13.85 10.40
C ASP A 153 -2.06 14.76 9.22
N THR A 154 -1.51 14.22 8.13
CA THR A 154 -1.13 15.03 6.97
C THR A 154 -2.33 15.70 6.30
N GLN A 155 -3.51 15.06 6.25
CA GLN A 155 -4.70 15.68 5.65
C GLN A 155 -5.17 16.91 6.41
N ARG A 156 -5.04 16.92 7.74
CA ARG A 156 -5.44 18.08 8.55
C ARG A 156 -4.62 19.33 8.21
N TYR A 157 -3.35 19.15 7.83
CA TYR A 157 -2.52 20.24 7.32
C TYR A 157 -2.80 20.55 5.84
N ARG A 158 -2.80 19.52 4.99
CA ARG A 158 -2.87 19.65 3.53
C ARG A 158 -4.21 20.18 3.02
N LEU A 159 -5.31 19.72 3.62
CA LEU A 159 -6.69 19.99 3.18
C LEU A 159 -7.54 20.66 4.28
N GLY A 160 -7.18 20.49 5.55
CA GLY A 160 -7.91 21.03 6.70
C GLY A 160 -8.63 19.95 7.51
N ALA A 161 -9.10 20.32 8.70
CA ALA A 161 -9.75 19.39 9.63
C ALA A 161 -11.01 18.72 9.03
N ASN A 162 -11.73 19.43 8.15
CA ASN A 162 -12.98 18.99 7.54
C ASN A 162 -12.79 18.34 6.16
N TYR A 163 -11.59 17.83 5.81
CA TYR A 163 -11.29 17.29 4.48
C TYR A 163 -12.23 16.15 4.01
N LEU A 164 -12.86 15.43 4.95
CA LEU A 164 -13.85 14.39 4.66
C LEU A 164 -15.21 14.94 4.16
N GLN A 165 -15.43 16.25 4.26
CA GLN A 165 -16.62 16.91 3.72
C GLN A 165 -16.47 17.29 2.24
N LEU A 166 -15.24 17.26 1.70
CA LEU A 166 -15.00 17.49 0.27
C LEU A 166 -15.70 16.42 -0.57
N PRO A 167 -16.33 16.76 -1.70
CA PRO A 167 -17.14 15.82 -2.48
C PRO A 167 -16.44 14.50 -2.83
N ILE A 168 -15.15 14.55 -3.17
CA ILE A 168 -14.36 13.35 -3.53
C ILE A 168 -14.06 12.43 -2.34
N ASN A 169 -14.00 12.97 -1.12
CA ASN A 169 -13.63 12.23 0.10
C ASN A 169 -14.86 11.81 0.92
N ARG A 170 -16.03 12.37 0.62
CA ARG A 170 -17.25 12.16 1.40
C ARG A 170 -17.76 10.72 1.23
N PRO A 171 -18.05 10.01 2.34
CA PRO A 171 -18.71 8.71 2.28
C PRO A 171 -20.05 8.78 1.53
N GLN A 172 -20.40 7.69 0.83
CA GLN A 172 -21.73 7.57 0.20
C GLN A 172 -22.84 7.18 1.18
N VAL A 173 -22.46 6.81 2.40
CA VAL A 173 -23.37 6.47 3.50
C VAL A 173 -23.53 7.66 4.45
N PRO A 174 -24.63 7.75 5.21
CA PRO A 174 -24.78 8.77 6.25
C PRO A 174 -23.63 8.74 7.26
N VAL A 175 -23.13 9.92 7.65
CA VAL A 175 -22.10 10.06 8.68
C VAL A 175 -22.72 10.80 9.86
N ASN A 176 -22.98 10.06 10.94
CA ASN A 176 -23.62 10.59 12.14
C ASN A 176 -22.63 10.52 13.31
N ASN A 177 -22.16 11.68 13.77
CA ASN A 177 -21.24 11.77 14.90
C ASN A 177 -21.37 13.11 15.63
N ASN A 178 -20.58 13.27 16.69
CA ASN A 178 -20.59 14.45 17.56
C ASN A 178 -19.46 15.46 17.27
N GLN A 179 -18.67 15.27 16.19
CA GLN A 179 -17.64 16.24 15.81
C GLN A 179 -18.31 17.51 15.25
N ARG A 180 -17.78 18.69 15.61
CA ARG A 180 -18.31 20.00 15.22
C ARG A 180 -17.16 20.94 14.82
N ASP A 181 -17.53 22.06 14.20
CA ASP A 181 -16.67 23.19 13.86
C ASP A 181 -15.47 22.84 12.93
N GLY A 182 -14.35 23.55 13.11
CA GLY A 182 -13.18 23.49 12.23
C GLY A 182 -13.26 24.43 11.02
N SER A 183 -12.11 24.73 10.42
CA SER A 183 -12.05 25.58 9.23
C SER A 183 -12.85 24.97 8.07
N MET A 184 -13.53 25.82 7.28
CA MET A 184 -14.31 25.44 6.10
C MET A 184 -15.32 24.31 6.39
N GLN A 185 -15.96 24.34 7.55
CA GLN A 185 -17.05 23.44 7.89
C GLN A 185 -18.26 23.75 6.99
N ILE A 186 -18.78 22.74 6.28
CA ILE A 186 -19.89 22.84 5.33
C ILE A 186 -20.97 21.76 5.53
N GLY A 187 -20.78 20.84 6.46
CA GLY A 187 -21.79 19.85 6.85
C GLY A 187 -22.96 20.45 7.62
N GLU A 188 -24.11 19.81 7.56
CA GLU A 188 -25.31 20.24 8.28
C GLU A 188 -25.35 19.60 9.67
N PHE A 189 -25.43 20.40 10.72
CA PHE A 189 -25.62 19.93 12.09
C PHE A 189 -26.86 20.57 12.69
N SER A 190 -27.69 19.77 13.35
CA SER A 190 -28.92 20.21 14.01
C SER A 190 -29.03 19.59 15.40
N GLY A 191 -29.96 20.10 16.21
CA GLY A 191 -30.23 19.60 17.55
C GLY A 191 -29.29 20.17 18.62
N PRO A 192 -29.63 19.98 19.90
CA PRO A 192 -28.90 20.55 21.02
C PRO A 192 -27.68 19.72 21.48
N VAL A 193 -27.44 18.56 20.87
CA VAL A 193 -26.45 17.57 21.34
C VAL A 193 -25.23 17.49 20.42
N ASN A 194 -24.04 17.57 21.02
CA ASN A 194 -22.74 17.34 20.39
C ASN A 194 -21.81 16.50 21.28
N TYR A 195 -22.38 15.69 22.17
CA TYR A 195 -21.67 14.82 23.11
C TYR A 195 -22.49 13.56 23.37
N GLU A 196 -21.86 12.51 23.89
CA GLU A 196 -22.49 11.24 24.26
C GLU A 196 -21.85 10.74 25.58
N PRO A 197 -22.62 10.13 26.51
CA PRO A 197 -24.08 9.93 26.46
C PRO A 197 -24.87 11.22 26.72
N SER A 198 -26.07 11.33 26.15
CA SER A 198 -26.98 12.46 26.34
C SER A 198 -28.44 12.01 26.42
N SER A 199 -29.24 12.69 27.24
CA SER A 199 -30.69 12.46 27.38
C SER A 199 -31.54 13.52 26.68
N LEU A 200 -30.92 14.53 26.06
CA LEU A 200 -31.60 15.69 25.48
C LEU A 200 -32.14 15.45 24.07
N ASP A 201 -31.61 14.44 23.38
CA ASP A 201 -32.02 14.09 22.02
C ASP A 201 -31.93 12.56 21.86
N PRO A 202 -33.07 11.84 21.76
CA PRO A 202 -33.09 10.39 21.57
C PRO A 202 -32.62 9.96 20.18
N ASP A 203 -32.60 10.88 19.20
CA ASP A 203 -32.14 10.61 17.83
C ASP A 203 -30.65 10.97 17.63
N ALA A 204 -29.96 11.40 18.69
CA ALA A 204 -28.53 11.64 18.66
C ALA A 204 -27.75 10.34 18.29
N PRO A 205 -26.61 10.46 17.59
CA PRO A 205 -25.83 9.28 17.19
C PRO A 205 -25.35 8.50 18.42
N GLY A 206 -25.72 7.22 18.48
CA GLY A 206 -25.25 6.26 19.47
C GLY A 206 -24.23 5.26 18.90
N GLU A 207 -23.65 4.44 19.78
CA GLU A 207 -22.76 3.36 19.37
C GLU A 207 -23.52 2.32 18.51
N ALA A 208 -22.93 1.94 17.38
CA ALA A 208 -23.47 0.86 16.55
C ALA A 208 -23.29 -0.49 17.25
N LEU A 209 -24.24 -1.41 17.07
CA LEU A 209 -24.07 -2.79 17.50
C LEU A 209 -22.88 -3.42 16.77
N ALA A 210 -21.81 -3.70 17.51
CA ALA A 210 -20.65 -4.39 16.97
C ALA A 210 -20.96 -5.89 16.79
N GLY A 211 -20.44 -6.48 15.71
CA GLY A 211 -20.35 -7.93 15.59
C GLY A 211 -19.44 -8.53 16.67
N LYS A 212 -19.31 -9.86 16.68
CA LYS A 212 -18.38 -10.52 17.61
C LYS A 212 -16.93 -10.15 17.23
N PRO A 213 -16.18 -9.46 18.11
CA PRO A 213 -14.83 -9.03 17.77
C PRO A 213 -13.86 -10.21 17.78
N TYR A 214 -12.79 -10.12 17.00
CA TYR A 214 -11.63 -10.97 17.21
C TYR A 214 -10.83 -10.46 18.40
N LEU A 215 -10.56 -11.34 19.37
CA LEU A 215 -9.81 -10.97 20.57
C LEU A 215 -8.32 -11.25 20.36
N HIS A 216 -7.56 -10.19 20.09
CA HIS A 216 -6.11 -10.24 19.98
C HIS A 216 -5.47 -10.65 21.31
N ARG A 217 -4.59 -11.65 21.30
CA ARG A 217 -3.74 -11.98 22.45
C ARG A 217 -2.42 -11.23 22.35
N ILE A 218 -2.15 -10.36 23.31
CA ILE A 218 -0.93 -9.54 23.38
C ILE A 218 -0.14 -9.95 24.63
N GLU A 219 1.16 -10.24 24.46
CA GLU A 219 2.09 -10.55 25.54
C GLU A 219 3.46 -9.89 25.31
N GLY A 220 4.17 -9.55 26.38
CA GLY A 220 5.52 -8.97 26.33
C GLY A 220 5.68 -7.69 27.14
N GLU A 221 6.82 -7.01 26.95
CA GLU A 221 7.17 -5.76 27.61
C GLU A 221 7.07 -4.57 26.63
N VAL A 222 6.71 -3.39 27.15
CA VAL A 222 6.70 -2.15 26.36
C VAL A 222 8.15 -1.72 26.09
N THR A 223 8.61 -1.88 24.85
CA THR A 223 10.00 -1.58 24.45
C THR A 223 10.11 -1.11 23.00
N ARG A 224 11.26 -0.55 22.65
CA ARG A 224 11.65 -0.23 21.27
C ARG A 224 12.61 -1.30 20.76
N GLN A 225 12.09 -2.25 20.00
CA GLN A 225 12.86 -3.37 19.46
C GLN A 225 12.61 -3.59 17.98
N LYS A 226 13.64 -4.07 17.27
CA LYS A 226 13.52 -4.53 15.89
C LYS A 226 12.71 -5.83 15.82
N ILE A 227 12.29 -6.22 14.61
CA ILE A 227 11.75 -7.56 14.37
C ILE A 227 12.87 -8.58 14.60
N LYS A 228 12.52 -9.77 15.09
CA LYS A 228 13.48 -10.82 15.47
C LYS A 228 14.05 -11.54 14.24
N LEU A 229 13.20 -11.88 13.27
CA LEU A 229 13.59 -12.49 12.00
C LEU A 229 13.86 -11.39 10.98
N THR A 230 15.13 -11.02 10.78
CA THR A 230 15.47 -9.88 9.91
C THR A 230 15.78 -10.28 8.47
N ASP A 231 16.36 -11.47 8.24
CA ASP A 231 16.91 -11.96 6.96
C ASP A 231 16.77 -10.97 5.78
N ASP A 232 17.78 -10.12 5.62
CA ASP A 232 17.73 -8.98 4.72
C ASP A 232 18.05 -9.36 3.26
N PHE A 233 18.49 -10.60 2.99
CA PHE A 233 19.17 -10.93 1.73
C PHE A 233 18.51 -12.06 0.93
N THR A 234 17.91 -13.06 1.58
CA THR A 234 17.41 -14.26 0.87
C THR A 234 16.39 -13.91 -0.21
N GLN A 235 15.31 -13.19 0.14
CA GLN A 235 14.27 -12.82 -0.81
C GLN A 235 14.76 -11.85 -1.90
N ALA A 236 15.76 -11.01 -1.60
CA ALA A 236 16.37 -10.15 -2.61
C ALA A 236 17.12 -10.97 -3.67
N GLY A 237 17.87 -11.99 -3.24
CA GLY A 237 18.54 -12.94 -4.13
C GLY A 237 17.55 -13.78 -4.94
N GLU A 238 16.52 -14.31 -4.29
CA GLU A 238 15.45 -15.06 -4.96
C GLU A 238 14.77 -14.21 -6.04
N ARG A 239 14.46 -12.95 -5.72
CA ARG A 239 13.89 -12.03 -6.69
C ARG A 239 14.80 -11.84 -7.90
N TYR A 240 16.09 -11.56 -7.70
CA TYR A 240 17.05 -11.43 -8.81
C TYR A 240 17.08 -12.69 -9.69
N ARG A 241 17.14 -13.87 -9.07
CA ARG A 241 17.17 -15.15 -9.80
C ARG A 241 15.86 -15.46 -10.55
N SER A 242 14.73 -14.94 -10.06
CA SER A 242 13.42 -15.09 -10.72
C SER A 242 13.25 -14.22 -11.98
N LEU A 243 14.09 -13.20 -12.16
CA LEU A 243 14.00 -12.30 -13.30
C LEU A 243 14.43 -12.99 -14.61
N SER A 244 13.87 -12.54 -15.73
CA SER A 244 14.37 -12.92 -17.05
C SER A 244 15.81 -12.43 -17.23
N LYS A 245 16.58 -13.03 -18.15
CA LYS A 245 17.96 -12.58 -18.39
C LYS A 245 18.05 -11.11 -18.79
N MET A 246 17.11 -10.65 -19.61
CA MET A 246 17.00 -9.23 -19.98
C MET A 246 16.70 -8.35 -18.76
N ASP A 247 15.80 -8.76 -17.87
CA ASP A 247 15.49 -7.98 -16.67
C ASP A 247 16.62 -8.00 -15.64
N GLN A 248 17.40 -9.09 -15.56
CA GLN A 248 18.64 -9.13 -14.77
C GLN A 248 19.65 -8.10 -15.30
N GLU A 249 19.86 -8.05 -16.61
CA GLU A 249 20.74 -7.08 -17.26
C GLU A 249 20.28 -5.63 -17.02
N HIS A 250 18.98 -5.36 -17.18
CA HIS A 250 18.39 -4.05 -16.87
C HIS A 250 18.57 -3.67 -15.39
N LEU A 251 18.41 -4.60 -14.46
CA LEU A 251 18.63 -4.33 -13.03
C LEU A 251 20.09 -3.97 -12.75
N VAL A 252 21.05 -4.71 -13.33
CA VAL A 252 22.48 -4.40 -13.19
C VAL A 252 22.78 -3.02 -13.77
N ASP A 253 22.31 -2.73 -14.99
CA ASP A 253 22.53 -1.45 -15.66
C ASP A 253 21.95 -0.27 -14.85
N ASN A 254 20.75 -0.43 -14.28
CA ASN A 254 20.15 0.55 -13.35
C ASN A 254 21.03 0.79 -12.12
N LEU A 255 21.42 -0.28 -11.42
CA LEU A 255 22.24 -0.19 -10.21
C LEU A 255 23.60 0.46 -10.50
N VAL A 256 24.25 0.10 -11.61
CA VAL A 256 25.52 0.69 -12.02
C VAL A 256 25.34 2.17 -12.34
N ALA A 257 24.32 2.54 -13.13
CA ALA A 257 24.07 3.93 -13.52
C ALA A 257 23.86 4.86 -12.31
N ASP A 258 23.14 4.39 -11.29
CA ASP A 258 22.91 5.15 -10.05
C ASP A 258 24.18 5.22 -9.20
N LEU A 259 24.87 4.09 -9.01
CA LEU A 259 26.04 4.01 -8.14
C LEU A 259 27.29 4.71 -8.72
N LEU A 260 27.40 4.84 -10.05
CA LEU A 260 28.54 5.51 -10.72
C LEU A 260 28.78 6.94 -10.22
N LYS A 261 27.73 7.62 -9.73
CA LYS A 261 27.77 9.01 -9.27
C LYS A 261 28.08 9.15 -7.77
N ILE A 262 28.25 8.03 -7.07
CA ILE A 262 28.35 7.95 -5.61
C ILE A 262 29.79 7.67 -5.19
N ASP A 263 30.19 8.12 -4.00
CA ASP A 263 31.53 7.92 -3.46
C ASP A 263 31.96 6.45 -3.37
N ARG A 264 33.22 6.18 -3.70
CA ARG A 264 33.82 4.84 -3.77
C ARG A 264 33.57 3.96 -2.52
N PRO A 265 33.69 4.46 -1.27
CA PRO A 265 33.43 3.63 -0.09
C PRO A 265 31.97 3.18 0.03
N ILE A 266 31.02 3.99 -0.45
CA ILE A 266 29.60 3.63 -0.46
C ILE A 266 29.34 2.60 -1.56
N GLN A 267 29.92 2.78 -2.75
CA GLN A 267 29.84 1.79 -3.82
C GLN A 267 30.32 0.40 -3.35
N GLN A 268 31.47 0.33 -2.66
CA GLN A 268 32.01 -0.92 -2.10
C GLN A 268 31.05 -1.59 -1.10
N ARG A 269 30.43 -0.81 -0.21
CA ARG A 269 29.43 -1.33 0.74
C ARG A 269 28.18 -1.86 0.03
N MET A 270 27.70 -1.14 -0.98
CA MET A 270 26.56 -1.57 -1.78
C MET A 270 26.85 -2.87 -2.53
N VAL A 271 28.03 -3.00 -3.16
CA VAL A 271 28.47 -4.25 -3.78
C VAL A 271 28.52 -5.39 -2.76
N GLY A 272 28.99 -5.13 -1.53
CA GLY A 272 28.96 -6.12 -0.45
C GLY A 272 27.55 -6.61 -0.12
N ASN A 273 26.59 -5.71 0.03
CA ASN A 273 25.18 -6.08 0.27
C ASN A 273 24.58 -6.85 -0.91
N LEU A 274 24.84 -6.42 -2.14
CA LEU A 274 24.39 -7.12 -3.34
C LEU A 274 24.98 -8.52 -3.45
N THR A 275 26.25 -8.69 -3.08
CA THR A 275 26.93 -9.99 -3.05
C THR A 275 26.30 -10.92 -2.01
N ASN A 276 25.89 -10.39 -0.84
CA ASN A 276 25.20 -11.18 0.18
C ASN A 276 23.82 -11.65 -0.29
N ALA A 277 23.12 -10.87 -1.11
CA ALA A 277 21.86 -11.27 -1.74
C ALA A 277 22.09 -12.31 -2.86
N ASP A 278 23.00 -12.01 -3.78
CA ASP A 278 23.39 -12.91 -4.86
C ASP A 278 24.83 -12.62 -5.35
N PRO A 279 25.75 -13.60 -5.31
CA PRO A 279 27.14 -13.38 -5.72
C PRO A 279 27.32 -12.95 -7.18
N GLU A 280 26.45 -13.38 -8.10
CA GLU A 280 26.52 -12.98 -9.51
C GLU A 280 26.12 -11.51 -9.66
N LEU A 281 25.03 -11.10 -9.02
CA LEU A 281 24.58 -9.70 -9.01
C LEU A 281 25.68 -8.77 -8.47
N GLY A 282 26.25 -9.10 -7.32
CA GLY A 282 27.35 -8.33 -6.72
C GLY A 282 28.55 -8.20 -7.67
N ARG A 283 28.97 -9.30 -8.29
CA ARG A 283 30.09 -9.33 -9.24
C ARG A 283 29.82 -8.46 -10.48
N LEU A 284 28.63 -8.54 -11.06
CA LEU A 284 28.28 -7.79 -12.27
C LEU A 284 28.23 -6.28 -11.99
N VAL A 285 27.65 -5.86 -10.86
CA VAL A 285 27.63 -4.46 -10.46
C VAL A 285 29.04 -3.95 -10.14
N ALA A 286 29.88 -4.74 -9.45
CA ALA A 286 31.28 -4.39 -9.21
C ALA A 286 32.05 -4.15 -10.51
N LEU A 287 31.88 -5.03 -11.49
CA LEU A 287 32.50 -4.90 -12.81
C LEU A 287 32.08 -3.60 -13.51
N GLY A 288 30.77 -3.28 -13.50
CA GLY A 288 30.25 -2.04 -14.08
C GLY A 288 30.79 -0.77 -13.41
N LEU A 289 31.07 -0.84 -12.11
CA LEU A 289 31.67 0.24 -11.31
C LEU A 289 33.20 0.26 -11.33
N LYS A 290 33.84 -0.69 -12.02
CA LYS A 290 35.30 -0.89 -12.04
C LYS A 290 35.86 -1.03 -10.63
N LEU A 291 35.22 -1.85 -9.81
CA LEU A 291 35.57 -2.17 -8.42
C LEU A 291 36.40 -3.45 -8.30
#